data_AF-A2F2X2-F1
#
_entry.id   AF-A2F2X2-F1
#
_cell.length_a   1.000
_cell.length_b   1.000
_cell.length_c   1.000
_cell.angle_alpha   90.00
_cell.angle_beta   90.00
_cell.angle_gamma   90.00
#
_symmetry.space_group_name_H-M   'P 1'
#
loop_
_entity.id
_entity.type
_entity.pdbx_description
1 polymer ?
#
loop_
_entity_poly.entity_id
_entity_poly.type
_entity_poly.pdbx_seq_one_letter_code
_entity_poly.pdbx_strand_id
1 'polypeptide(L)' 'MCIEVNKDAKDEDGWTPLIYASSKGYLSVVQYLISVGANKEAKTNDGKTALSIAKKQKKYEII' A
#
# COMPACT_ATOMS: atom_id res chain seq x y z
N MET A 1 -21.67 15.51 5.52
CA MET A 1 -20.20 15.63 5.45
C MET A 1 -19.68 14.33 4.87
N CYS A 2 -19.02 14.36 3.70
CA CYS A 2 -18.27 13.20 3.23
C CYS A 2 -16.96 13.17 4.02
N ILE A 3 -16.74 12.14 4.83
CA ILE A 3 -15.44 11.94 5.49
C ILE A 3 -14.53 11.41 4.38
N GLU A 4 -13.67 12.26 3.81
CA GLU A 4 -12.64 11.79 2.89
C GLU A 4 -11.64 10.95 3.69
N VAL A 5 -11.70 9.63 3.50
CA VAL A 5 -10.72 8.71 4.06
C VAL A 5 -9.41 8.93 3.29
N ASN A 6 -8.36 9.38 3.98
CA ASN A 6 -7.05 9.53 3.37
C ASN A 6 -6.42 8.15 3.10
N LYS A 7 -6.61 7.64 1.89
CA LYS A 7 -6.02 6.39 1.37
C LYS A 7 -4.49 6.35 1.37
N ASP A 8 -3.84 7.51 1.50
CA ASP A 8 -2.40 7.71 1.52
C ASP A 8 -1.88 8.10 2.91
N ALA A 9 -2.73 7.99 3.94
CA ALA A 9 -2.32 8.20 5.32
C ALA A 9 -1.13 7.32 5.65
N LYS A 10 -0.15 7.92 6.32
CA LYS A 10 1.06 7.24 6.79
C LYS A 10 1.00 7.10 8.30
N ASP A 11 1.39 5.93 8.79
CA ASP A 11 1.72 5.78 10.21
C ASP A 11 3.13 6.33 10.51
N GLU A 12 3.58 6.17 11.76
CA GLU A 12 4.87 6.66 12.25
C GLU A 12 6.07 6.06 11.48
N ASP A 13 5.90 4.86 10.91
CA ASP A 13 6.91 4.17 10.10
C ASP A 13 6.81 4.50 8.60
N GLY A 14 5.88 5.38 8.23
CA GLY A 14 5.63 5.78 6.85
C GLY A 14 4.83 4.74 6.06
N TRP A 15 4.19 3.77 6.71
CA TRP A 15 3.38 2.77 6.04
C TRP A 15 2.02 3.33 5.65
N THR A 16 1.64 3.08 4.40
CA THR A 16 0.29 3.37 3.89
C THR A 16 -0.57 2.12 3.90
N PRO A 17 -1.91 2.25 3.83
CA PRO A 17 -2.82 1.12 3.64
C PRO A 17 -2.38 0.19 2.51
N LEU A 18 -1.85 0.74 1.41
CA LEU A 18 -1.36 -0.03 0.26
C LEU A 18 -0.13 -0.86 0.61
N ILE A 19 0.83 -0.29 1.35
CA ILE A 19 2.03 -1.00 1.81
C ILE A 19 1.64 -2.14 2.78
N TYR A 20 0.69 -1.90 3.69
CA TYR A 20 0.14 -2.94 4.58
C TYR A 20 -0.52 -4.09 3.80
N ALA A 21 -1.45 -3.78 2.90
CA ALA A 21 -2.17 -4.79 2.12
C ALA A 21 -1.20 -5.64 1.27
N SER A 22 -0.19 -5.00 0.69
CA SER A 22 0.87 -5.67 -0.10
C SER A 22 1.76 -6.57 0.76
N SER A 23 2.08 -6.13 1.98
CA SER A 23 2.81 -6.92 2.97
C SER A 23 2.00 -8.13 3.48
N LYS A 24 0.67 -8.03 3.53
CA LYS A 24 -0.16 -9.17 3.95
C LYS A 24 -0.49 -10.11 2.80
N GLY A 25 -0.45 -9.63 1.56
CA GLY A 25 -0.88 -10.41 0.40
C GLY A 25 -2.36 -10.25 0.09
N TYR A 26 -3.00 -9.18 0.57
CA TYR A 26 -4.43 -8.95 0.42
C TYR A 26 -4.73 -8.37 -0.97
N LEU A 27 -4.71 -9.24 -1.97
CA LEU A 27 -4.85 -8.86 -3.39
C LEU A 27 -6.09 -8.00 -3.65
N SER A 28 -7.26 -8.38 -3.13
CA SER A 28 -8.50 -7.63 -3.31
C SER A 28 -8.44 -6.22 -2.72
N VAL A 29 -7.77 -6.07 -1.57
CA VAL A 29 -7.59 -4.76 -0.93
C VAL A 29 -6.59 -3.90 -1.71
N VAL A 30 -5.53 -4.50 -2.24
CA VAL A 30 -4.57 -3.78 -3.09
C VAL A 30 -5.23 -3.29 -4.38
N GLN A 31 -5.97 -4.16 -5.08
CA GLN A 31 -6.71 -3.78 -6.29
C GLN A 31 -7.71 -2.66 -6.01
N TYR A 32 -8.42 -2.73 -4.89
CA TYR A 32 -9.32 -1.66 -4.46
C TYR A 32 -8.58 -0.35 -4.18
N LEU A 33 -7.47 -0.38 -3.44
CA LEU A 33 -6.69 0.81 -3.14
C LEU A 33 -6.12 1.46 -4.40
N ILE A 34 -5.66 0.66 -5.37
CA ILE A 34 -5.21 1.14 -6.68
C ILE A 34 -6.38 1.76 -7.46
N SER A 35 -7.56 1.14 -7.46
CA SER A 35 -8.72 1.65 -8.20
C SER A 35 -9.25 2.96 -7.66
N VAL A 36 -9.16 3.18 -6.34
CA VAL A 36 -9.48 4.47 -5.71
C VAL A 36 -8.32 5.48 -5.81
N GLY A 37 -7.21 5.13 -6.47
CA GLY A 37 -6.09 6.03 -6.76
C GLY A 37 -5.12 6.25 -5.61
N ALA A 38 -4.87 5.23 -4.78
CA ALA A 38 -3.81 5.29 -3.76
C ALA A 38 -2.42 5.44 -4.42
N ASN A 39 -1.54 6.16 -3.73
CA ASN A 39 -0.19 6.43 -4.18
C ASN A 39 0.69 5.17 -4.11
N LYS A 40 0.83 4.50 -5.25
CA LYS A 40 1.71 3.34 -5.45
C LYS A 40 3.20 3.61 -5.23
N GLU A 41 3.61 4.88 -5.32
CA GLU A 41 5.00 5.30 -5.14
C GLU A 41 5.32 5.72 -3.71
N ALA A 42 4.33 5.64 -2.80
CA ALA A 42 4.56 5.89 -1.39
C ALA A 42 5.66 4.96 -0.85
N LYS A 43 6.53 5.55 -0.01
CA LYS A 43 7.65 4.88 0.63
C LYS A 43 7.50 4.95 2.14
N THR A 44 7.86 3.86 2.80
CA THR A 44 8.14 3.82 4.25
C THR A 44 9.37 4.66 4.57
N ASN A 45 9.64 4.86 5.86
CA ASN A 45 10.85 5.57 6.33
C ASN A 45 12.14 4.87 5.88
N ASP A 46 12.11 3.54 5.69
CA ASP A 46 13.20 2.74 5.11
C ASP A 46 13.35 2.90 3.58
N GLY A 47 12.53 3.72 2.93
CA GLY A 47 12.51 3.88 1.47
C GLY A 47 11.85 2.72 0.72
N LYS A 48 11.11 1.82 1.40
CA LYS A 48 10.46 0.66 0.78
C LYS A 48 9.10 1.04 0.21
N THR A 49 8.83 0.68 -1.04
CA THR A 49 7.51 0.78 -1.66
C THR A 49 6.68 -0.50 -1.43
N ALA A 50 5.38 -0.41 -1.66
CA ALA A 50 4.48 -1.57 -1.66
C ALA A 50 5.01 -2.71 -2.56
N LEU A 51 5.52 -2.38 -3.76
CA LEU A 51 6.11 -3.34 -4.70
C LEU A 51 7.38 -3.99 -4.15
N SER A 52 8.25 -3.21 -3.50
CA SER A 52 9.48 -3.74 -2.91
C SER A 52 9.18 -4.76 -1.79
N ILE A 53 8.11 -4.56 -1.03
CA ILE A 53 7.67 -5.47 0.02
C ILE A 53 7.03 -6.73 -0.59
N ALA A 54 6.13 -6.57 -1.56
CA ALA A 54 5.49 -7.70 -2.24
C ALA A 54 6.53 -8.64 -2.90
N LYS A 55 7.57 -8.07 -3.52
CA LYS A 55 8.70 -8.82 -4.10
C LYS A 55 9.44 -9.66 -3.07
N LYS A 56 9.76 -9.10 -1.90
CA LYS A 56 10.44 -9.85 -0.82
C LYS A 56 9.64 -11.05 -0.35
N GLN A 57 8.32 -10.99 -0.43
CA GLN A 57 7.43 -12.08 -0.01
C GLN A 57 7.12 -13.10 -1.11
N LYS A 58 7.74 -12.96 -2.29
CA LYS A 58 7.41 -13.73 -3.50
C LYS A 58 5.95 -13.59 -3.97
N LYS A 59 5.29 -12.49 -3.62
CA LYS A 59 3.87 -12.22 -3.93
C LYS A 59 3.75 -11.18 -5.06
N TYR A 60 4.38 -11.47 -6.20
CA TYR A 60 4.57 -10.52 -7.30
C TYR A 60 3.28 -10.16 -8.05
N GLU A 61 2.19 -10.88 -7.81
CA GLU A 61 0.93 -10.77 -8.55
C GLU A 61 0.04 -9.61 -8.07
N ILE A 62 0.52 -8.83 -7.09
CA ILE A 62 -0.32 -7.92 -6.31
C ILE A 62 -0.27 -6.46 -6.81
N ILE A 63 0.80 -6.03 -7.49
CA ILE A 63 1.04 -4.61 -7.86
C ILE A 63 1.47 -4.45 -9.30
#